data_AF-A0A497MDS5-F1
#
_entry.id   AF-A0A497MDS5-F1
#
_cell.length_a   1.000
_cell.length_b   1.000
_cell.length_c   1.000
_cell.angle_alpha   90.00
_cell.angle_beta   90.00
_cell.angle_gamma   90.00
#
_symmetry.space_group_name_H-M   'P 1'
#
loop_
_entity.id
_entity.type
_entity.pdbx_description
1 polymer ?
#
loop_
_entity_poly.entity_id
_entity_poly.type
_entity_poly.pdbx_seq_one_letter_code
_entity_poly.pdbx_strand_id
1 'polypeptide(L)'
;MPDGFTHCLVGLVACLSWDMRGAKYYLLAVFLSLMPDIDAFTPWHRALLHSALSLTVLAVVLARVMLKLGYTSDETIRMIYLPFVHVLMDSLTGGMPVKPLYPLTDAGVQLDWAVDRVVKPILSISPYGYYLEVIRVSVVFLIVTLAFMATGHRGKKNDRG
;
A
#
# COMPACT_ATOMS: atom_id res chain seq x y z
N MET A 1 2.33 9.83 10.07
CA MET A 1 1.77 9.22 8.84
C MET A 1 2.95 8.64 8.07
N PRO A 2 2.88 7.40 7.55
CA PRO A 2 4.05 6.71 7.03
C PRO A 2 4.75 7.62 6.03
N ASP A 3 6.02 7.86 6.28
CA ASP A 3 6.82 8.76 5.48
C ASP A 3 7.05 8.12 4.11
N GLY A 4 7.39 8.94 3.10
CA GLY A 4 7.64 8.44 1.75
C GLY A 4 8.64 7.27 1.70
N PHE A 5 9.58 7.21 2.65
CA PHE A 5 10.50 6.07 2.78
C PHE A 5 9.78 4.76 3.07
N THR A 6 8.83 4.75 4.02
CA THR A 6 8.07 3.54 4.36
C THR A 6 7.30 3.03 3.14
N HIS A 7 6.64 3.93 2.41
CA HIS A 7 5.90 3.56 1.20
C HIS A 7 6.81 3.07 0.07
N CYS A 8 7.98 3.66 -0.13
CA CYS A 8 9.01 3.11 -1.01
C CYS A 8 9.39 1.67 -0.63
N LEU A 9 9.62 1.44 0.67
CA LEU A 9 10.05 0.15 1.18
C LEU A 9 8.98 -0.93 0.97
N VAL A 10 7.69 -0.58 1.11
CA VAL A 10 6.57 -1.47 0.80
C VAL A 10 6.67 -1.99 -0.64
N GLY A 11 6.84 -1.09 -1.61
CA GLY A 11 6.97 -1.47 -3.01
C GLY A 11 8.18 -2.37 -3.30
N LEU A 12 9.32 -2.07 -2.67
CA LEU A 12 10.54 -2.89 -2.81
C LEU A 12 10.35 -4.29 -2.20
N VAL A 13 9.80 -4.37 -0.99
CA VAL A 13 9.53 -5.64 -0.30
C VAL A 13 8.51 -6.47 -1.07
N ALA A 14 7.48 -5.84 -1.65
CA ALA A 14 6.51 -6.50 -2.49
C ALA A 14 7.17 -7.17 -3.70
N CYS A 15 7.98 -6.43 -4.46
CA CYS A 15 8.71 -6.96 -5.61
C CYS A 15 9.65 -8.11 -5.24
N LEU A 16 10.39 -7.99 -4.14
CA LEU A 16 11.27 -9.05 -3.65
C LEU A 16 10.48 -10.31 -3.25
N SER A 17 9.35 -10.14 -2.59
CA SER A 17 8.47 -11.25 -2.15
C SER A 17 7.81 -11.96 -3.33
N TRP A 18 7.50 -11.22 -4.40
CA TRP A 18 6.87 -11.70 -5.62
C TRP A 18 7.86 -12.20 -6.68
N ASP A 19 9.15 -12.21 -6.38
CA ASP A 19 10.24 -12.60 -7.29
C ASP A 19 10.30 -11.74 -8.58
N MET A 20 9.80 -10.51 -8.52
CA MET A 20 9.80 -9.55 -9.62
C MET A 20 11.13 -8.80 -9.67
N ARG A 21 12.20 -9.54 -9.98
CA ARG A 21 13.57 -9.03 -9.95
C ARG A 21 13.90 -8.30 -11.24
N GLY A 22 14.02 -6.97 -11.16
CA GLY A 22 14.46 -6.14 -12.28
C GLY A 22 14.25 -4.66 -12.00
N ALA A 23 15.15 -3.82 -12.52
CA ALA A 23 15.12 -2.38 -12.28
C ALA A 23 13.76 -1.76 -12.65
N LYS A 24 13.16 -2.20 -13.77
CA LYS A 24 11.83 -1.73 -14.20
C LYS A 24 10.74 -1.99 -13.15
N TYR A 25 10.76 -3.16 -12.50
CA TYR A 25 9.75 -3.52 -11.50
C TYR A 25 9.98 -2.76 -10.21
N TYR A 26 11.22 -2.61 -9.76
CA TYR A 26 11.52 -1.84 -8.56
C TYR A 26 11.15 -0.35 -8.73
N LEU A 27 11.53 0.26 -9.85
CA LEU A 27 11.20 1.65 -10.14
C LEU A 27 9.69 1.85 -10.22
N LEU A 28 8.98 0.96 -10.93
CA LEU A 28 7.53 1.04 -11.03
C LEU A 28 6.85 0.82 -9.68
N ALA A 29 7.28 -0.16 -8.89
CA ALA A 29 6.70 -0.44 -7.59
C ALA A 29 6.91 0.71 -6.60
N VAL A 30 8.12 1.29 -6.57
CA VAL A 30 8.39 2.49 -5.77
C VAL A 30 7.50 3.64 -6.21
N PHE A 31 7.42 3.91 -7.52
CA PHE A 31 6.57 4.96 -8.05
C PHE A 31 5.10 4.76 -7.68
N LEU A 32 4.55 3.57 -7.92
CA LEU A 32 3.15 3.26 -7.61
C LEU A 32 2.86 3.27 -6.11
N SER A 33 3.82 2.87 -5.28
CA SER A 33 3.68 2.94 -3.83
C SER A 33 3.77 4.38 -3.31
N LEU A 34 4.47 5.28 -3.98
CA LEU A 34 4.52 6.71 -3.63
C LEU A 34 3.42 7.55 -4.27
N MET A 35 2.78 7.03 -5.31
CA MET A 35 1.87 7.79 -6.17
C MET A 35 0.79 8.56 -5.39
N PRO A 36 0.14 8.01 -4.35
CA PRO A 36 -0.84 8.77 -3.58
C PRO A 36 -0.29 10.03 -2.88
N ASP A 37 1.02 10.06 -2.63
CA ASP A 37 1.72 11.14 -1.92
C ASP A 37 2.62 12.00 -2.84
N ILE A 38 2.69 11.73 -4.15
CA ILE A 38 3.62 12.42 -5.07
C ILE A 38 3.41 13.95 -5.10
N ASP A 39 2.17 14.39 -4.88
CA ASP A 39 1.82 15.79 -4.73
C ASP A 39 1.04 16.00 -3.42
N ALA A 40 1.76 15.85 -2.31
CA ALA A 40 1.26 16.06 -0.96
C ALA A 40 0.75 17.51 -0.71
N PHE A 41 1.02 18.45 -1.64
CA PHE A 41 0.70 19.86 -1.49
C PHE A 41 -0.63 20.27 -2.14
N THR A 42 -1.25 19.43 -2.96
CA THR A 42 -2.57 19.72 -3.54
C THR A 42 -3.69 18.89 -2.88
N PRO A 43 -4.63 19.52 -2.15
CA PRO A 43 -5.69 18.82 -1.43
C PRO A 43 -6.57 17.93 -2.33
N TRP A 44 -6.79 18.37 -3.57
CA TRP A 44 -7.58 17.66 -4.57
C TRP A 44 -6.92 16.35 -5.03
N HIS A 45 -5.64 16.41 -5.37
CA HIS A 45 -4.87 15.23 -5.75
C HIS A 45 -4.88 14.20 -4.62
N ARG A 46 -4.64 14.68 -3.39
CA ARG A 46 -4.58 13.81 -2.23
C ARG A 46 -5.92 13.14 -1.95
N ALA A 47 -7.03 13.88 -2.03
CA ALA A 47 -8.38 13.31 -1.89
C ALA A 47 -8.71 12.28 -3.00
N LEU A 48 -8.30 12.56 -4.24
CA LEU A 48 -8.50 11.62 -5.36
C LEU A 48 -7.67 10.34 -5.19
N LEU A 49 -6.38 10.44 -4.87
CA LEU A 49 -5.54 9.24 -4.76
C LEU A 49 -5.70 8.50 -3.43
N HIS A 50 -6.39 9.08 -2.45
CA HIS A 50 -6.87 8.40 -1.25
C HIS A 50 -8.35 8.01 -1.36
N SER A 51 -8.87 7.90 -2.59
CA SER A 51 -10.22 7.40 -2.86
C SER A 51 -10.17 6.01 -3.49
N ALA A 52 -10.87 5.06 -2.88
CA ALA A 52 -10.98 3.72 -3.43
C ALA A 52 -11.66 3.73 -4.80
N LEU A 53 -12.66 4.61 -5.00
CA LEU A 53 -13.34 4.79 -6.28
C LEU A 53 -12.37 5.28 -7.36
N SER A 54 -11.63 6.37 -7.09
CA SER A 54 -10.69 6.94 -8.05
C SER A 54 -9.50 6.00 -8.31
N LEU A 55 -8.97 5.34 -7.28
CA LEU A 55 -7.93 4.33 -7.43
C LEU A 55 -8.40 3.14 -8.25
N THR A 56 -9.67 2.74 -8.15
CA THR A 56 -10.22 1.65 -8.99
C THR A 56 -10.23 2.04 -10.47
N VAL A 57 -10.66 3.26 -10.79
CA VAL A 57 -10.62 3.77 -12.17
C VAL A 57 -9.17 3.81 -12.67
N LEU A 58 -8.26 4.36 -11.85
CA LEU A 58 -6.84 4.44 -12.18
C LEU A 58 -6.21 3.05 -12.37
N ALA A 59 -6.55 2.08 -11.53
CA ALA A 59 -6.06 0.70 -11.64
C ALA A 59 -6.47 0.05 -12.95
N VAL A 60 -7.70 0.28 -13.43
CA VAL A 60 -8.15 -0.22 -14.74
C VAL A 60 -7.32 0.41 -15.86
N VAL A 61 -7.08 1.73 -15.81
CA VAL A 61 -6.24 2.43 -16.80
C VAL A 61 -4.81 1.90 -16.78
N LEU A 62 -4.19 1.83 -15.60
CA LEU A 62 -2.83 1.30 -15.42
C LEU A 62 -2.73 -0.14 -15.92
N ALA A 63 -3.72 -0.99 -15.61
CA ALA A 63 -3.72 -2.37 -16.08
C ALA A 63 -3.71 -2.46 -17.61
N ARG A 64 -4.53 -1.64 -18.30
CA ARG A 64 -4.54 -1.59 -19.76
C ARG A 64 -3.22 -1.11 -20.34
N VAL A 65 -2.60 -0.10 -19.73
CA VAL A 65 -1.29 0.43 -20.15
C VAL A 65 -0.20 -0.63 -19.96
N MET A 66 -0.13 -1.26 -18.78
CA MET A 66 0.87 -2.28 -18.48
C MET A 66 0.78 -3.50 -19.40
N LEU A 67 -0.43 -4.01 -19.64
CA LEU A 67 -0.62 -5.13 -20.58
C LEU A 67 -0.15 -4.75 -22.00
N LYS A 68 -0.41 -3.51 -22.45
CA LYS A 68 0.10 -3.01 -23.74
C LYS A 68 1.62 -2.86 -23.77
N LEU A 69 2.25 -2.58 -22.63
CA LEU A 69 3.70 -2.51 -22.47
C LEU A 69 4.37 -3.88 -22.30
N GLY A 70 3.61 -4.97 -22.41
CA GLY A 70 4.14 -6.34 -22.38
C GLY A 70 4.32 -6.93 -20.98
N TYR A 71 3.70 -6.33 -19.95
CA TYR A 71 3.62 -6.97 -18.63
C TYR A 71 2.62 -8.13 -18.70
N THR A 72 2.92 -9.22 -17.99
CA THR A 72 1.97 -10.34 -17.82
C THR A 72 0.78 -9.89 -16.96
N SER A 73 -0.33 -10.63 -17.03
CA SER A 73 -1.50 -10.36 -16.19
C SER A 73 -1.16 -10.43 -14.70
N ASP A 74 -0.31 -11.37 -14.29
CA ASP A 74 0.05 -11.56 -12.88
C ASP A 74 0.90 -10.39 -12.35
N GLU A 75 1.90 -9.96 -13.12
CA GLU A 75 2.71 -8.77 -12.79
C GLU A 75 1.86 -7.51 -12.74
N THR A 76 0.93 -7.38 -13.68
CA THR A 76 0.02 -6.24 -13.76
C THR A 76 -0.84 -6.16 -12.51
N ILE A 77 -1.50 -7.27 -12.14
CA ILE A 77 -2.34 -7.36 -10.95
C ILE A 77 -1.55 -6.99 -9.69
N ARG A 78 -0.36 -7.58 -9.52
CA ARG A 78 0.52 -7.29 -8.37
C ARG A 78 0.88 -5.81 -8.26
N MET A 79 1.21 -5.16 -9.37
CA MET A 79 1.62 -3.76 -9.40
C MET A 79 0.45 -2.78 -9.15
N ILE A 80 -0.71 -3.00 -9.77
CA ILE A 80 -1.85 -2.10 -9.59
C ILE A 80 -2.42 -2.15 -8.16
N TYR A 81 -2.08 -3.15 -7.36
CA TYR A 81 -2.46 -3.21 -5.94
C TYR A 81 -1.64 -2.28 -5.04
N LEU A 82 -0.42 -1.88 -5.42
CA LEU A 82 0.46 -1.11 -4.55
C LEU A 82 -0.13 0.23 -4.08
N PRO A 83 -0.81 1.03 -4.93
CA PRO A 83 -1.50 2.25 -4.47
C PRO A 83 -2.61 1.97 -3.45
N PHE A 84 -3.30 0.82 -3.55
CA PHE A 84 -4.31 0.44 -2.56
C PHE A 84 -3.67 0.04 -1.24
N VAL A 85 -2.52 -0.64 -1.28
CA VAL A 85 -1.76 -0.97 -0.07
C VAL A 85 -1.31 0.29 0.64
N HIS A 86 -0.81 1.30 -0.08
CA HIS A 86 -0.51 2.62 0.47
C HIS A 86 -1.72 3.20 1.23
N VAL A 87 -2.85 3.33 0.55
CA VAL A 87 -4.07 3.94 1.14
C VAL A 87 -4.59 3.12 2.33
N LEU A 88 -4.46 1.79 2.27
CA LEU A 88 -4.79 0.92 3.39
C LEU A 88 -3.87 1.17 4.59
N MET A 89 -2.56 1.30 4.36
CA MET A 89 -1.58 1.62 5.40
C MET A 89 -1.91 2.96 6.07
N ASP A 90 -2.26 3.98 5.29
CA ASP A 90 -2.66 5.28 5.81
C ASP A 90 -3.94 5.21 6.65
N SER A 91 -4.94 4.43 6.20
CA SER A 91 -6.17 4.23 6.97
C SER A 91 -5.92 3.56 8.31
N LEU A 92 -5.00 2.59 8.37
CA LEU A 92 -4.71 1.77 9.55
C LEU A 92 -3.73 2.41 10.53
N THR A 93 -2.92 3.37 10.08
CA THR A 93 -1.83 3.93 10.90
C THR A 93 -2.13 5.32 11.47
N GLY A 94 -3.33 5.85 11.20
CA GLY A 94 -3.71 7.21 11.60
C GLY A 94 -3.09 8.26 10.68
N GLY A 95 -3.02 7.94 9.38
CA GLY A 95 -2.55 8.85 8.35
C GLY A 95 -3.60 9.89 7.95
N MET A 96 -3.82 10.04 6.65
CA MET A 96 -4.85 10.88 6.08
C MET A 96 -6.13 10.07 6.11
N PRO A 97 -7.28 10.67 6.48
CA PRO A 97 -8.55 10.02 6.31
C PRO A 97 -8.78 9.63 4.84
N VAL A 98 -8.92 8.33 4.60
CA VAL A 98 -9.22 7.78 3.28
C VAL A 98 -10.66 8.14 2.93
N LYS A 99 -10.91 8.66 1.74
CA LYS A 99 -12.25 9.10 1.30
C LYS A 99 -12.78 8.12 0.25
N PRO A 100 -13.42 7.00 0.65
CA PRO A 100 -13.55 5.83 -0.23
C PRO A 100 -14.34 6.08 -1.52
N LEU A 101 -15.29 7.02 -1.48
CA LEU A 101 -16.18 7.34 -2.59
C LEU A 101 -15.96 8.74 -3.16
N TYR A 102 -14.86 9.43 -2.84
CA TYR A 102 -14.57 10.74 -3.44
C TYR A 102 -14.42 10.60 -4.97
N PRO A 103 -14.94 11.54 -5.78
CA PRO A 103 -15.56 12.83 -5.41
C PRO A 103 -17.07 12.80 -5.16
N LEU A 104 -17.71 11.62 -5.08
CA LEU A 104 -19.16 11.53 -4.80
C LEU A 104 -19.50 11.95 -3.36
N THR A 105 -18.57 11.75 -2.42
CA THR A 105 -18.67 12.19 -1.03
C THR A 105 -17.31 12.60 -0.49
N ASP A 106 -17.31 13.49 0.51
CA ASP A 106 -16.11 13.92 1.21
C ASP A 106 -15.88 13.19 2.55
N ALA A 107 -16.70 12.18 2.85
CA ALA A 107 -16.60 11.42 4.09
C ALA A 107 -15.28 10.63 4.16
N GLY A 108 -14.47 10.93 5.18
CA GLY A 108 -13.22 10.24 5.48
C GLY A 108 -13.41 9.09 6.48
N VAL A 109 -12.61 8.04 6.32
CA VAL A 109 -12.58 6.85 7.18
C VAL A 109 -11.16 6.59 7.66
N GLN A 110 -11.04 6.28 8.95
CA GLN A 110 -9.83 5.75 9.55
C GLN A 110 -10.14 4.51 10.38
N LEU A 111 -9.18 3.60 10.42
CA LEU A 111 -9.26 2.29 11.05
C LEU A 111 -8.10 2.06 12.04
N ASP A 112 -7.44 3.14 12.47
CA ASP A 112 -6.33 3.07 13.42
C ASP A 112 -6.75 2.51 14.79
N TRP A 113 -8.03 2.68 15.16
CA TRP A 113 -8.64 2.02 16.32
C TRP A 113 -8.55 0.49 16.26
N ALA A 114 -8.52 -0.11 15.07
CA ALA A 114 -8.42 -1.56 14.92
C ALA A 114 -7.00 -2.03 15.25
N VAL A 115 -5.99 -1.28 14.81
CA VAL A 115 -4.58 -1.54 15.11
C VAL A 115 -4.26 -1.26 16.58
N ASP A 116 -4.90 -0.26 17.16
CA ASP A 116 -4.77 0.08 18.59
C ASP A 116 -5.13 -1.05 19.54
N ARG A 117 -6.05 -1.94 19.15
CA ARG A 117 -6.40 -3.13 19.94
C ARG A 117 -5.20 -4.06 20.16
N VAL A 118 -4.19 -3.99 19.30
CA VAL A 118 -2.94 -4.75 19.39
C VAL A 118 -1.81 -3.88 19.94
N VAL A 119 -1.67 -2.65 19.44
CA VAL A 119 -0.53 -1.79 19.77
C VAL A 119 -0.57 -1.26 21.20
N LYS A 120 -1.74 -0.79 21.69
CA LYS A 120 -1.84 -0.21 23.05
C LYS A 120 -1.48 -1.22 24.16
N PRO A 121 -1.95 -2.48 24.12
CA PRO A 121 -1.50 -3.50 25.06
C PRO A 121 0.02 -3.73 25.05
N ILE A 122 0.63 -3.81 23.87
CA ILE A 122 2.09 -3.98 23.74
C ILE A 122 2.84 -2.79 24.37
N LEU A 123 2.35 -1.58 24.14
CA LEU A 123 2.95 -0.38 24.71
C LEU A 123 2.76 -0.27 26.22
N SER A 124 1.65 -0.79 26.76
CA SER A 124 1.38 -0.72 28.21
C SER A 124 2.37 -1.48 29.07
N ILE A 125 3.06 -2.47 28.50
CA ILE A 125 4.08 -3.28 29.18
C ILE A 125 5.51 -2.84 28.83
N SER A 126 5.66 -1.88 27.91
CA SER A 126 6.96 -1.37 27.51
C SER A 126 7.55 -0.47 28.60
N PRO A 127 8.82 -0.67 29.00
CA PRO A 127 9.50 0.26 29.90
C PRO A 127 9.92 1.57 29.21
N TYR A 128 9.75 1.67 27.88
CA TYR A 128 10.10 2.82 27.07
C TYR A 128 8.87 3.54 26.52
N GLY A 129 8.95 4.87 26.44
CA GLY A 129 7.98 5.69 25.72
C GLY A 129 8.24 5.62 24.21
N TYR A 130 7.25 5.13 23.47
CA TYR A 130 7.29 5.10 22.00
C TYR A 130 6.17 5.97 21.41
N TYR A 131 6.42 6.54 20.24
CA TYR A 131 5.38 7.19 19.44
C TYR A 131 4.41 6.13 18.91
N LEU A 132 3.12 6.30 19.21
CA LEU A 132 2.08 5.33 18.89
C LEU A 132 2.01 5.06 17.37
N GLU A 133 2.14 6.11 16.57
CA GLU A 133 2.07 6.10 15.12
C GLU A 133 3.19 5.24 14.51
N VAL A 134 4.41 5.33 15.05
CA VAL A 134 5.57 4.56 14.56
C VAL A 134 5.36 3.06 14.77
N ILE A 135 4.81 2.69 15.93
CA ILE A 135 4.53 1.29 16.25
C ILE A 135 3.37 0.76 15.40
N ARG A 136 2.31 1.55 15.18
CA ARG A 136 1.24 1.21 14.24
C ARG A 136 1.80 0.92 12.85
N VAL A 137 2.63 1.83 12.32
CA VAL A 137 3.27 1.65 11.00
C VAL A 137 4.09 0.37 10.94
N SER A 138 4.89 0.10 11.97
CA SER A 138 5.73 -1.09 12.03
C SER A 138 4.92 -2.39 12.05
N VAL A 139 3.84 -2.44 12.84
CA VAL A 139 2.94 -3.60 12.90
C VAL A 139 2.23 -3.81 11.56
N VAL A 140 1.68 -2.75 10.97
CA VAL A 140 0.99 -2.84 9.67
C VAL A 140 1.96 -3.25 8.56
N PHE A 141 3.16 -2.66 8.53
CA PHE A 141 4.20 -3.00 7.56
C PHE A 141 4.63 -4.46 7.65
N LEU A 142 4.78 -5.00 8.87
CA LEU A 142 5.05 -6.42 9.09
C LEU A 142 3.94 -7.30 8.54
N ILE A 143 2.67 -6.99 8.85
CA ILE A 143 1.52 -7.77 8.36
C ILE A 143 1.45 -7.76 6.83
N VAL A 144 1.63 -6.60 6.21
CA VAL A 144 1.66 -6.44 4.74
C VAL A 144 2.80 -7.26 4.13
N THR A 145 3.99 -7.20 4.72
CA THR A 145 5.16 -7.99 4.29
C THR A 145 4.86 -9.49 4.32
N LEU A 146 4.29 -9.98 5.43
CA LEU A 146 3.91 -11.39 5.57
C LEU A 146 2.86 -11.80 4.52
N ALA A 147 1.89 -10.92 4.23
CA ALA A 147 0.89 -11.15 3.19
C ALA A 147 1.51 -11.23 1.78
N PHE A 148 2.48 -10.37 1.46
CA PHE A 148 3.21 -10.44 0.19
C PHE A 148 4.01 -11.73 0.05
N MET A 149 4.69 -12.17 1.12
CA MET A 149 5.43 -13.43 1.12
C MET A 149 4.49 -14.64 0.88
N ALA A 150 3.33 -14.64 1.54
CA ALA A 150 2.33 -15.71 1.39
C ALA A 150 1.73 -15.77 -0.02
N THR A 151 1.52 -14.62 -0.66
CA THR A 151 0.98 -14.54 -2.03
C THR A 151 2.04 -14.85 -3.09
N GLY A 152 3.30 -14.46 -2.88
CA GLY A 152 4.41 -14.77 -3.79
C GLY A 152 4.72 -16.25 -3.93
N HIS A 153 4.51 -17.04 -2.87
CA HIS A 153 4.74 -18.49 -2.90
C HIS A 153 3.71 -19.28 -3.72
N ARG A 154 2.50 -18.75 -3.94
CA ARG A 154 1.45 -19.47 -4.69
C ARG A 154 1.69 -19.51 -6.20
N GLY A 155 2.45 -18.57 -6.76
CA GLY A 155 2.77 -18.53 -8.20
C GLY A 155 3.71 -19.65 -8.67
N LYS A 156 4.53 -20.23 -7.79
CA LYS A 156 5.52 -21.26 -8.19
C LYS A 156 4.96 -22.68 -8.36
N LYS A 157 3.70 -22.93 -7.99
CA LYS A 157 3.13 -24.29 -8.01
C LYS A 157 2.47 -24.70 -9.34
N ASN A 158 2.20 -23.77 -10.26
CA ASN A 158 1.47 -24.07 -11.50
C ASN A 158 2.32 -24.28 -12.76
N ASP A 159 3.63 -24.02 -12.72
CA ASP A 159 4.52 -24.17 -13.90
C ASP A 159 5.24 -25.54 -13.97
N ARG A 160 4.68 -26.57 -13.33
CA ARG A 160 5.22 -27.95 -13.36
C ARG A 160 4.13 -28.99 -13.69
N GLY A 161 3.35 -28.70 -14.73
CA GLY A 161 2.40 -29.64 -15.34
C GLY A 161 2.74 -29.87 -16.80
#